data_AF-A0A2E4P8H7-F1
#
_entry.id   AF-A0A2E4P8H7-F1
#
_cell.length_a   1.000
_cell.length_b   1.000
_cell.length_c   1.000
_cell.angle_alpha   90.00
_cell.angle_beta   90.00
_cell.angle_gamma   90.00
#
_symmetry.space_group_name_H-M   'P 1'
#
loop_
_entity.id
_entity.type
_entity.pdbx_description
1 polymer ?
#
loop_
_entity_poly.entity_id
_entity_poly.type
_entity_poly.pdbx_seq_one_letter_code
_entity_poly.pdbx_strand_id
1 'polypeptide(L)'
;MSSIKDIIELLNTNNEIKLFNILSNLGKRVELNNTEKGILKKEIEKFLNSESEILREVSLRVLGFYWALPEYKDIAIKIFNEDSDDDVRATALMSWSNLQRNTNNLSSISFLKKLVEDRSLSPFIRLEAYSNIFVISNLQPSSWPKTNIDFKHIDEEIDWKLIDEIIERAENSPK
;
A
#
# COMPACT_ATOMS: atom_id res chain seq x y z
N MET A 1 -7.27 16.96 -22.05
CA MET A 1 -7.66 15.82 -21.20
C MET A 1 -8.11 14.69 -22.11
N SER A 2 -7.57 13.49 -21.95
CA SER A 2 -8.13 12.29 -22.61
C SER A 2 -9.53 12.05 -22.06
N SER A 3 -10.49 11.72 -22.93
CA SER A 3 -11.82 11.37 -22.46
C SER A 3 -11.80 10.04 -21.71
N ILE A 4 -12.80 9.77 -20.86
CA ILE A 4 -12.94 8.46 -20.20
C ILE A 4 -13.00 7.32 -21.22
N LYS A 5 -13.63 7.56 -22.37
CA LYS A 5 -13.68 6.58 -23.46
C LYS A 5 -12.28 6.23 -23.96
N ASP A 6 -11.41 7.22 -24.15
CA ASP A 6 -10.03 7.00 -24.60
C ASP A 6 -9.23 6.22 -23.55
N ILE A 7 -9.44 6.52 -22.26
CA ILE A 7 -8.79 5.79 -21.16
C ILE A 7 -9.24 4.32 -21.15
N ILE A 8 -10.53 4.05 -21.31
CA ILE A 8 -11.06 2.68 -21.38
C ILE A 8 -10.48 1.93 -22.58
N GLU A 9 -10.36 2.57 -23.74
CA GLU A 9 -9.74 1.96 -24.91
C GLU A 9 -8.28 1.59 -24.63
N LEU A 10 -7.53 2.47 -23.96
CA LEU A 10 -6.16 2.19 -23.53
C LEU A 10 -6.08 1.05 -22.51
N LEU A 11 -7.03 0.95 -21.58
CA LEU A 11 -7.13 -0.16 -20.60
C LEU A 11 -7.55 -1.50 -21.24
N ASN A 12 -7.90 -1.52 -22.52
CA ASN A 12 -8.23 -2.74 -23.26
C ASN A 12 -7.11 -3.15 -24.24
N THR A 13 -5.93 -2.52 -24.15
CA THR A 13 -4.75 -2.95 -24.91
C THR A 13 -4.12 -4.20 -24.29
N ASN A 14 -3.50 -5.03 -25.13
CA ASN A 14 -2.72 -6.21 -24.67
C ASN A 14 -1.24 -5.87 -24.40
N ASN A 15 -0.86 -4.59 -24.46
CA ASN A 15 0.51 -4.15 -24.23
C ASN A 15 0.71 -3.77 -22.76
N GLU A 16 1.40 -4.62 -22.01
CA GLU A 16 1.64 -4.45 -20.57
C GLU A 16 2.32 -3.11 -20.23
N ILE A 17 3.32 -2.68 -21.00
CA ILE A 17 4.00 -1.39 -20.77
C ILE A 17 3.01 -0.23 -20.90
N LYS A 18 2.11 -0.27 -21.88
CA LYS A 18 1.06 0.75 -22.03
C LYS A 18 0.07 0.70 -20.88
N LEU A 19 -0.33 -0.50 -20.44
CA LEU A 19 -1.21 -0.70 -19.28
C LEU A 19 -0.60 -0.14 -18.00
N PHE A 20 0.65 -0.49 -17.70
CA PHE A 20 1.38 0.04 -16.56
C PHE A 20 1.42 1.58 -16.57
N ASN A 21 1.74 2.17 -17.72
CA ASN A 21 1.83 3.61 -17.87
C ASN A 21 0.48 4.30 -17.66
N ILE A 22 -0.61 3.78 -18.25
CA ILE A 22 -1.94 4.39 -18.07
C ILE A 22 -2.41 4.25 -16.62
N LEU A 23 -2.25 3.06 -16.00
CA LEU A 23 -2.63 2.83 -14.61
C LEU A 23 -1.85 3.75 -13.66
N SER A 24 -0.53 3.85 -13.83
CA SER A 24 0.33 4.76 -13.07
C SER A 24 -0.10 6.22 -13.19
N ASN A 25 -0.50 6.65 -14.39
CA ASN A 25 -0.96 8.02 -14.63
C ASN A 25 -2.34 8.28 -14.00
N LEU A 26 -3.26 7.31 -14.06
CA LEU A 26 -4.60 7.43 -13.47
C LEU A 26 -4.56 7.65 -11.95
N GLY A 27 -3.62 7.01 -11.26
CA GLY A 27 -3.44 7.23 -9.83
C GLY A 27 -2.87 8.60 -9.48
N LYS A 28 -1.92 9.11 -10.28
CA LYS A 28 -1.06 10.24 -9.88
C LYS A 28 -1.44 11.59 -10.49
N ARG A 29 -1.99 11.61 -11.70
CA ARG A 29 -1.97 12.81 -12.57
C ARG A 29 -3.31 13.18 -13.19
N VAL A 30 -4.26 12.25 -13.21
CA VAL A 30 -5.56 12.49 -13.84
C VAL A 30 -6.55 12.91 -12.78
N GLU A 31 -7.07 14.13 -12.90
CA GLU A 31 -8.20 14.58 -12.10
C GLU A 31 -9.48 13.92 -12.62
N LEU A 32 -10.13 13.13 -11.75
CA LEU A 32 -11.34 12.39 -12.06
C LEU A 32 -12.40 12.72 -11.02
N ASN A 33 -13.64 12.96 -11.48
CA ASN A 33 -14.77 13.04 -10.57
C ASN A 33 -15.20 11.65 -10.07
N ASN A 34 -16.12 11.59 -9.10
CA ASN A 34 -16.53 10.34 -8.48
C ASN A 34 -17.21 9.37 -9.47
N THR A 35 -17.97 9.88 -10.44
CA THR A 35 -18.60 9.06 -11.48
C THR A 35 -17.54 8.41 -12.36
N GLU A 36 -16.55 9.17 -12.77
CA GLU A 36 -15.43 8.70 -13.62
C GLU A 36 -14.58 7.66 -12.89
N LYS A 37 -14.24 7.91 -11.62
CA LYS A 37 -13.56 6.92 -10.76
C LYS A 37 -14.38 5.64 -10.65
N GLY A 38 -15.70 5.73 -10.49
CA GLY A 38 -16.57 4.57 -10.40
C GLY A 38 -16.60 3.72 -11.68
N ILE A 39 -16.56 4.35 -12.85
CA ILE A 39 -16.46 3.66 -14.15
C ILE A 39 -15.10 2.98 -14.27
N LEU A 40 -14.02 3.73 -14.07
CA LEU A 40 -12.66 3.22 -14.25
C LEU A 40 -12.26 2.20 -13.19
N LYS A 41 -12.80 2.28 -11.97
CA LYS A 41 -12.61 1.29 -10.91
C LYS A 41 -12.89 -0.13 -11.44
N LYS A 42 -14.06 -0.33 -12.07
CA LYS A 42 -14.46 -1.65 -12.61
C LYS A 42 -13.49 -2.16 -13.66
N GLU A 43 -12.97 -1.26 -14.49
CA GLU A 43 -11.98 -1.60 -15.52
C GLU A 43 -10.61 -1.93 -14.92
N ILE A 44 -10.25 -1.34 -13.78
CA ILE A 44 -8.96 -1.58 -13.11
C ILE A 44 -9.01 -2.87 -12.28
N GLU A 45 -10.15 -3.18 -11.66
CA GLU A 45 -10.33 -4.39 -10.81
C GLU A 45 -9.94 -5.69 -11.51
N LYS A 46 -10.14 -5.79 -12.83
CA LYS A 46 -9.78 -6.99 -13.61
C LYS A 46 -8.29 -7.33 -13.53
N PHE A 47 -7.44 -6.32 -13.33
CA PHE A 47 -5.99 -6.49 -13.26
C PHE A 47 -5.48 -6.95 -11.90
N LEU A 48 -6.31 -6.90 -10.84
CA LEU A 48 -5.93 -7.43 -9.52
C LEU A 48 -5.71 -8.95 -9.54
N ASN A 49 -6.28 -9.66 -10.52
CA ASN A 49 -6.07 -11.09 -10.74
C ASN A 49 -5.28 -11.37 -12.04
N SER A 50 -4.54 -10.38 -12.55
CA SER A 50 -3.69 -10.59 -13.73
C SER A 50 -2.57 -11.59 -13.41
N GLU A 51 -2.15 -12.37 -14.40
CA GLU A 51 -0.94 -13.19 -14.29
C GLU A 51 0.31 -12.31 -14.10
N SER A 52 0.28 -11.07 -14.60
CA SER A 52 1.36 -10.09 -14.46
C SER A 52 1.34 -9.45 -13.07
N GLU A 53 2.41 -9.66 -12.29
CA GLU A 53 2.64 -9.04 -10.99
C GLU A 53 2.65 -7.51 -11.09
N ILE A 54 3.25 -6.96 -12.14
CA ILE A 54 3.30 -5.51 -12.39
C ILE A 54 1.89 -4.92 -12.50
N LEU A 55 0.99 -5.62 -13.21
CA LEU A 55 -0.39 -5.19 -13.37
C LEU A 55 -1.20 -5.32 -12.08
N ARG A 56 -0.97 -6.39 -11.29
CA ARG A 56 -1.59 -6.53 -9.96
C ARG A 56 -1.15 -5.40 -9.03
N GLU A 57 0.15 -5.17 -8.96
CA GLU A 57 0.79 -4.14 -8.12
C GLU A 57 0.24 -2.74 -8.45
N VAL A 58 0.36 -2.29 -9.70
CA VAL A 58 -0.03 -0.93 -10.09
C VAL A 58 -1.53 -0.70 -9.92
N SER A 59 -2.36 -1.71 -10.16
CA SER A 59 -3.81 -1.62 -10.01
C SER A 59 -4.21 -1.48 -8.55
N LEU A 60 -3.59 -2.27 -7.67
CA LEU A 60 -3.79 -2.14 -6.23
C LEU A 60 -3.34 -0.78 -5.72
N ARG A 61 -2.19 -0.28 -6.21
CA ARG A 61 -1.69 1.05 -5.87
C ARG A 61 -2.67 2.16 -6.27
N VAL A 62 -3.29 2.06 -7.45
CA VAL A 62 -4.34 3.02 -7.87
C VAL A 62 -5.53 2.97 -6.94
N LEU A 63 -6.10 1.78 -6.72
CA LEU A 63 -7.36 1.60 -6.01
C LEU A 63 -7.23 1.87 -4.51
N GLY A 64 -6.24 1.26 -3.86
CA GLY A 64 -6.06 1.28 -2.41
C GLY A 64 -5.19 2.43 -1.90
N PHE A 65 -4.22 2.91 -2.67
CA PHE A 65 -3.31 3.99 -2.23
C PHE A 65 -3.70 5.35 -2.79
N TYR A 66 -3.71 5.52 -4.12
CA TYR A 66 -3.96 6.83 -4.74
C TYR A 66 -5.41 7.29 -4.60
N TRP A 67 -6.36 6.41 -4.87
CA TRP A 67 -7.78 6.73 -4.74
C TRP A 67 -8.33 6.46 -3.34
N ALA A 68 -7.57 5.74 -2.51
CA ALA A 68 -7.89 5.42 -1.12
C ALA A 68 -9.32 4.91 -0.94
N LEU A 69 -9.75 4.00 -1.82
CA LEU A 69 -11.10 3.44 -1.80
C LEU A 69 -11.27 2.49 -0.60
N PRO A 70 -12.16 2.80 0.38
CA PRO A 70 -12.25 2.08 1.66
C PRO A 70 -12.50 0.57 1.53
N GLU A 71 -13.27 0.16 0.52
CA GLU A 71 -13.59 -1.25 0.24
C GLU A 71 -12.37 -2.10 -0.10
N TYR A 72 -11.24 -1.49 -0.46
CA TYR A 72 -9.99 -2.21 -0.72
C TYR A 72 -9.15 -2.46 0.52
N LYS A 73 -9.59 -2.04 1.71
CA LYS A 73 -8.89 -2.35 2.96
C LYS A 73 -8.76 -3.87 3.14
N ASP A 74 -9.87 -4.59 3.10
CA ASP A 74 -9.86 -6.04 3.29
C ASP A 74 -9.29 -6.79 2.08
N ILE A 75 -9.40 -6.22 0.88
CA ILE A 75 -8.79 -6.77 -0.33
C ILE A 75 -7.27 -6.68 -0.26
N ALA A 76 -6.73 -5.55 0.19
CA ALA A 76 -5.28 -5.36 0.31
C ALA A 76 -4.66 -6.34 1.31
N ILE A 77 -5.28 -6.55 2.48
CA ILE A 77 -4.74 -7.54 3.44
C ILE A 77 -4.84 -8.97 2.90
N LYS A 78 -5.88 -9.29 2.12
CA LYS A 78 -5.99 -10.58 1.44
C LYS A 78 -4.85 -10.77 0.44
N ILE A 79 -4.60 -9.79 -0.43
CA ILE A 79 -3.51 -9.82 -1.41
C ILE A 79 -2.14 -9.98 -0.72
N PHE A 80 -1.89 -9.25 0.37
CA PHE A 80 -0.65 -9.39 1.14
C PHE A 80 -0.37 -10.83 1.62
N ASN A 81 -1.42 -11.56 1.99
CA ASN A 81 -1.32 -12.93 2.52
C ASN A 81 -1.27 -14.01 1.42
N GLU A 82 -1.86 -13.75 0.25
CA GLU A 82 -2.07 -14.75 -0.80
C GLU A 82 -1.15 -14.59 -2.02
N ASP A 83 -0.69 -13.38 -2.33
CA ASP A 83 0.17 -13.15 -3.49
C ASP A 83 1.57 -13.70 -3.23
N SER A 84 2.21 -14.25 -4.26
CA SER A 84 3.57 -14.80 -4.19
C SER A 84 4.65 -13.75 -4.41
N ASP A 85 4.31 -12.62 -5.02
CA ASP A 85 5.25 -11.57 -5.38
C ASP A 85 5.40 -10.53 -4.26
N ASP A 86 6.63 -10.27 -3.85
CA ASP A 86 6.91 -9.38 -2.72
C ASP A 86 6.62 -7.89 -3.04
N ASP A 87 6.72 -7.44 -4.30
CA ASP A 87 6.38 -6.07 -4.70
C ASP A 87 4.85 -5.85 -4.64
N VAL A 88 4.07 -6.84 -5.07
CA VAL A 88 2.61 -6.83 -4.93
C VAL A 88 2.22 -6.83 -3.45
N ARG A 89 2.83 -7.71 -2.64
CA ARG A 89 2.57 -7.79 -1.19
C ARG A 89 2.94 -6.50 -0.46
N ALA A 90 4.10 -5.91 -0.76
CA ALA A 90 4.53 -4.64 -0.19
C ALA A 90 3.54 -3.52 -0.54
N THR A 91 3.14 -3.44 -1.81
CA THR A 91 2.13 -2.47 -2.26
C THR A 91 0.79 -2.68 -1.55
N ALA A 92 0.39 -3.92 -1.31
CA ALA A 92 -0.81 -4.26 -0.57
C ALA A 92 -0.73 -3.76 0.88
N LEU A 93 0.41 -3.95 1.55
CA LEU A 93 0.63 -3.45 2.91
C LEU A 93 0.60 -1.92 2.97
N MET A 94 1.22 -1.26 2.00
CA MET A 94 1.20 0.19 1.83
C MET A 94 -0.24 0.72 1.65
N SER A 95 -1.02 0.11 0.75
CA SER A 95 -2.42 0.47 0.51
C SER A 95 -3.28 0.27 1.76
N TRP A 96 -3.16 -0.88 2.43
CA TRP A 96 -3.90 -1.21 3.65
C TRP A 96 -3.60 -0.23 4.79
N SER A 97 -2.34 0.17 4.94
CA SER A 97 -1.90 1.12 5.97
C SER A 97 -2.33 2.54 5.66
N ASN A 98 -2.28 2.96 4.40
CA ASN A 98 -2.76 4.28 3.98
C ASN A 98 -4.26 4.48 4.24
N LEU A 99 -5.07 3.43 4.08
CA LEU A 99 -6.50 3.44 4.41
C LEU A 99 -6.78 3.54 5.93
N GLN A 100 -5.74 3.46 6.75
CA GLN A 100 -5.78 3.58 8.22
C GLN A 100 -4.83 4.65 8.73
N ARG A 101 -4.41 5.57 7.85
CA ARG A 101 -3.45 6.62 8.17
C ARG A 101 -3.90 7.44 9.37
N ASN A 102 -2.98 7.68 10.31
CA ASN A 102 -3.21 8.47 11.53
C ASN A 102 -4.41 7.99 12.37
N THR A 103 -4.79 6.71 12.27
CA THR A 103 -5.84 6.15 13.15
C THR A 103 -5.28 5.70 14.49
N ASN A 104 -3.96 5.55 14.59
CA ASN A 104 -3.26 4.98 15.74
C ASN A 104 -3.84 3.62 16.16
N ASN A 105 -4.32 2.82 15.20
CA ASN A 105 -4.97 1.55 15.49
C ASN A 105 -3.95 0.54 16.05
N LEU A 106 -4.08 0.24 17.35
CA LEU A 106 -3.18 -0.69 18.05
C LEU A 106 -3.08 -2.05 17.36
N SER A 107 -4.21 -2.66 16.99
CA SER A 107 -4.20 -3.99 16.37
C SER A 107 -3.41 -4.00 15.06
N SER A 108 -3.55 -2.95 14.25
CA SER A 108 -2.81 -2.79 13.00
C SER A 108 -1.32 -2.53 13.23
N ILE A 109 -0.97 -1.68 14.19
CA ILE A 109 0.43 -1.41 14.55
C ILE A 109 1.11 -2.67 15.10
N SER A 110 0.45 -3.41 15.99
CA SER A 110 0.97 -4.67 16.53
C SER A 110 1.10 -5.74 15.45
N PHE A 111 0.20 -5.78 14.47
CA PHE A 111 0.34 -6.66 13.31
C PHE A 111 1.61 -6.33 12.51
N LEU A 112 1.83 -5.04 12.19
CA LEU A 112 3.03 -4.61 11.47
C LEU A 112 4.31 -4.91 12.27
N LYS A 113 4.33 -4.67 13.59
CA LYS A 113 5.49 -5.03 14.44
C LYS A 113 5.85 -6.51 14.32
N LYS A 114 4.85 -7.41 14.33
CA LYS A 114 5.10 -8.85 14.15
C LYS A 114 5.74 -9.16 12.80
N LEU A 115 5.33 -8.46 11.73
CA LEU A 115 5.97 -8.62 10.42
C LEU A 115 7.43 -8.13 10.44
N VAL A 116 7.71 -7.02 11.13
CA VAL A 116 9.08 -6.51 11.28
C VAL A 116 9.97 -7.51 12.03
N GLU A 117 9.43 -8.17 13.06
CA GLU A 117 10.14 -9.19 13.86
C GLU A 117 10.33 -10.53 13.15
N ASP A 118 9.48 -10.86 12.18
CA ASP A 118 9.50 -12.14 11.49
C ASP A 118 10.65 -12.24 10.48
N ARG A 119 11.74 -12.88 10.92
CA ARG A 119 12.94 -13.12 10.11
C ARG A 119 12.75 -14.13 8.97
N SER A 120 11.60 -14.82 8.89
CA SER A 120 11.29 -15.70 7.76
C SER A 120 10.77 -14.91 6.54
N LEU A 121 10.31 -13.68 6.75
CA LEU A 121 9.92 -12.77 5.67
C LEU A 121 11.14 -12.16 4.99
N SER A 122 10.96 -11.76 3.72
CA SER A 122 12.01 -11.04 3.01
C SER A 122 12.33 -9.70 3.69
N PRO A 123 13.59 -9.23 3.66
CA PRO A 123 13.96 -7.93 4.23
C PRO A 123 13.12 -6.77 3.68
N PHE A 124 12.69 -6.88 2.42
CA PHE A 124 11.85 -5.88 1.78
C PHE A 124 10.48 -5.75 2.45
N ILE A 125 9.77 -6.86 2.68
CA ILE A 125 8.48 -6.85 3.39
C ILE A 125 8.63 -6.35 4.82
N ARG A 126 9.70 -6.76 5.51
CA ARG A 126 9.99 -6.30 6.88
C ARG A 126 10.20 -4.78 6.92
N LEU A 127 10.92 -4.22 5.95
CA LEU A 127 11.14 -2.77 5.87
C LEU A 127 9.88 -2.00 5.49
N GLU A 128 9.07 -2.55 4.60
CA GLU A 128 7.78 -1.98 4.25
C GLU A 128 6.87 -1.97 5.48
N ALA A 129 6.82 -3.05 6.26
CA ALA A 129 6.06 -3.10 7.50
C ALA A 129 6.53 -2.05 8.51
N TYR A 130 7.85 -1.89 8.68
CA TYR A 130 8.44 -0.87 9.54
C TYR A 130 7.98 0.54 9.14
N SER A 131 8.07 0.87 7.85
CA SER A 131 7.65 2.16 7.32
C SER A 131 6.16 2.43 7.54
N ASN A 132 5.34 1.39 7.39
CA ASN A 132 3.89 1.49 7.52
C ASN A 132 3.40 1.64 8.97
N ILE A 133 4.22 1.28 9.98
CA ILE A 133 3.91 1.59 11.39
C ILE A 133 3.72 3.10 11.54
N PHE A 134 4.60 3.89 10.95
CA PHE A 134 4.56 5.35 11.02
C PHE A 134 3.38 5.95 10.28
N VAL A 135 2.97 5.33 9.16
CA VAL A 135 1.78 5.72 8.39
C VAL A 135 0.51 5.61 9.23
N ILE A 136 0.36 4.52 9.99
CA ILE A 136 -0.85 4.27 10.81
C ILE A 136 -0.80 5.07 12.12
N SER A 137 0.39 5.25 12.69
CA SER A 137 0.61 6.01 13.92
C SER A 137 0.22 7.48 13.79
N ASN A 138 0.08 8.16 14.93
CA ASN A 138 -0.07 9.62 14.97
C ASN A 138 1.27 10.39 14.90
N LEU A 139 2.38 9.69 14.66
CA LEU A 139 3.69 10.34 14.54
C LEU A 139 3.73 11.22 13.29
N GLN A 140 4.08 12.49 13.46
CA GLN A 140 4.15 13.44 12.35
C GLN A 140 5.26 13.03 11.38
N PRO A 141 5.06 13.18 10.04
CA PRO A 141 6.07 12.82 9.03
C PRO A 141 7.45 13.44 9.25
N SER A 142 7.51 14.66 9.80
CA SER A 142 8.77 15.34 10.13
C SER A 142 9.55 14.68 11.28
N SER A 143 8.93 13.77 12.01
CA SER A 143 9.51 13.00 13.11
C SER A 143 9.70 11.53 12.77
N TRP A 144 9.42 11.12 11.53
CA TRP A 144 9.66 9.74 11.12
C TRP A 144 11.16 9.44 11.10
N PRO A 145 11.59 8.26 11.56
CA PRO A 145 12.98 7.86 11.45
C PRO A 145 13.35 7.61 9.99
N LYS A 146 14.63 7.40 9.73
CA LYS A 146 15.08 6.95 8.42
C LYS A 146 14.48 5.57 8.13
N THR A 147 13.71 5.48 7.05
CA THR A 147 13.11 4.23 6.57
C THR A 147 13.88 3.63 5.38
N ASN A 148 14.86 4.33 4.83
CA ASN A 148 15.78 3.78 3.83
C ASN A 148 16.97 3.08 4.52
N ILE A 149 16.67 1.95 5.13
CA ILE A 149 17.60 1.11 5.89
C ILE A 149 18.30 0.12 4.94
N ASP A 150 19.58 -0.18 5.18
CA ASP A 150 20.26 -1.26 4.44
C ASP A 150 19.65 -2.61 4.85
N PHE A 151 19.17 -3.39 3.87
CA PHE A 151 18.61 -4.71 4.10
C PHE A 151 19.54 -5.66 4.87
N LYS A 152 20.86 -5.46 4.79
CA LYS A 152 21.85 -6.26 5.52
C LYS A 152 21.91 -5.92 7.01
N HIS A 153 21.50 -4.72 7.39
CA HIS A 153 21.60 -4.17 8.73
C HIS A 153 20.22 -3.86 9.34
N ILE A 154 19.16 -4.45 8.78
CA ILE A 154 17.78 -4.14 9.18
C ILE A 154 17.54 -4.29 10.69
N ASP A 155 18.06 -5.36 11.31
CA ASP A 155 17.88 -5.62 12.74
C ASP A 155 18.61 -4.61 13.65
N GLU A 156 19.66 -3.97 13.12
CA GLU A 156 20.49 -2.97 13.82
C GLU A 156 19.95 -1.55 13.64
N GLU A 157 19.35 -1.25 12.49
CA GLU A 157 18.85 0.09 12.13
C GLU A 157 17.37 0.33 12.51
N ILE A 158 16.58 -0.70 12.78
CA ILE A 158 15.21 -0.52 13.26
C ILE A 158 15.22 0.17 14.63
N ASP A 159 14.45 1.26 14.74
CA ASP A 159 14.22 1.94 16.01
C ASP A 159 13.15 1.23 16.83
N TRP A 160 13.55 0.11 17.45
CA TRP A 160 12.68 -0.72 18.29
C TRP A 160 12.05 0.08 19.44
N LYS A 161 12.82 0.99 20.02
CA LYS A 161 12.35 1.85 21.11
C LYS A 161 11.20 2.74 20.64
N LEU A 162 11.33 3.38 19.47
CA LEU A 162 10.26 4.19 18.91
C LEU A 162 9.01 3.36 18.58
N ILE A 163 9.17 2.14 18.05
CA ILE A 163 8.03 1.23 17.80
C ILE A 163 7.28 0.95 19.11
N ASP A 164 8.01 0.61 20.18
CA ASP A 164 7.40 0.31 21.49
C ASP A 164 6.69 1.56 22.06
N GLU A 165 7.29 2.74 21.96
CA GLU A 165 6.65 4.01 22.36
C GLU A 165 5.39 4.33 21.55
N ILE A 166 5.32 3.94 20.27
CA ILE A 166 4.12 4.10 19.44
C ILE A 166 3.02 3.15 19.93
N ILE A 167 3.37 1.90 20.26
CA ILE A 167 2.43 0.90 20.79
C ILE A 167 1.86 1.35 22.14
N GLU A 168 2.71 1.76 23.08
CA GLU A 168 2.27 2.26 24.39
C GLU A 168 1.30 3.45 24.24
N ARG A 169 1.57 4.36 23.29
CA ARG A 169 0.66 5.48 22.99
C ARG A 169 -0.66 5.01 22.40
N ALA A 170 -0.65 4.01 21.52
CA ALA A 170 -1.86 3.43 20.95
C ALA A 170 -2.71 2.69 21.99
N GLU A 171 -2.09 2.01 22.95
CA GLU A 171 -2.78 1.37 24.09
C GLU A 171 -3.50 2.37 24.99
N ASN A 172 -2.89 3.54 25.21
CA ASN A 172 -3.40 4.59 26.08
C ASN A 172 -4.30 5.61 25.35
N SER A 173 -4.55 5.43 24.05
CA SER A 173 -5.41 6.34 23.28
C SER A 173 -6.89 6.10 23.64
N PRO A 174 -7.68 7.15 23.95
CA PRO A 174 -9.10 6.99 24.20
C PRO A 174 -9.81 6.40 22.97
N LYS A 175 -10.67 5.41 23.21
CA LYS A 175 -11.49 4.74 22.18
C LYS A 175 -12.57 5.66 21.61
#